data_AF-A0A351C6U4-F1
#
_entry.id   AF-A0A351C6U4-F1
#
_cell.length_a   1.000
_cell.length_b   1.000
_cell.length_c   1.000
_cell.angle_alpha   90.00
_cell.angle_beta   90.00
_cell.angle_gamma   90.00
#
_symmetry.space_group_name_H-M   'P 1'
#
loop_
_entity.id
_entity.type
_entity.pdbx_description
1 polymer ?
#
loop_
_entity_poly.entity_id
_entity_poly.type
_entity_poly.pdbx_seq_one_letter_code
_entity_poly.pdbx_strand_id
1 'polypeptide(L)'
;MLKRVLLILSATLLLALVLWGISWYLAFSAGPNPPSSLALSGLTQHTTASWSVDGPVRVEAEEFKDAITGYGYGMARSRTWQLLLWRQAAIGGLSTWFGLDAVPIDRLTRQLAFGLGALTATENLTEHTRETLERLSTGINGALSSEDLPRDIPLLLLSIEPIPWEPWHSIAIERLYSWISTSPFPASDSSSFAMADRSLREILQVYGLNHSMVVGSENEENRFISARFVTGDSAVPIYVESSIQWAEHLFTGLLLPGTLVAPLGATHTSDNLERAWGIIQFGRAAIKDVTLAQSDIEITHDRIQLGHSEHLVSIYRNGNEMPLVEEMAGSGSQDLSILSWSGFRQLTKMDAWVRLVEGKSDYEDAIGLRFEQNQLQMKGSASSTLLAENGLQFMSNISADHTPYSRVGSLPGTIRIEDLLMDTFSESDARLMPDYLPFLRDSLLSKPRSKQAASYLRNWNHHYASSEIGATIFEGIKRANIRADSTLSTHLEPLLNAMGTENGFDMSAWRWQVTNPRTLSFPGTSAANPDAGRKEESFKQKFALVQVGGEGHEQTFYWGSTSHPGLPVASSAWEGGLDLNSGDLFFRRPSIDYRGFLGSFLSADRPLALQNLSAFSPEFSTQLEPRQ
;
A
#
# COMPACT_ATOMS: atom_id res chain seq x y z
N MET A 1 38.32 -20.16 -47.93
CA MET A 1 38.90 -19.23 -46.94
C MET A 1 37.94 -18.10 -46.55
N LEU A 2 37.35 -17.37 -47.50
CA LEU A 2 36.49 -16.20 -47.22
C LEU A 2 35.34 -16.45 -46.21
N LYS A 3 34.61 -17.57 -46.34
CA LYS A 3 33.54 -17.94 -45.39
C LYS A 3 34.02 -18.16 -43.95
N ARG A 4 35.23 -18.71 -43.76
CA ARG A 4 35.81 -18.91 -42.42
C ARG A 4 36.26 -17.58 -41.81
N VAL A 5 36.82 -16.69 -42.63
CA VAL A 5 37.20 -15.34 -42.21
C VAL A 5 35.96 -14.52 -41.81
N LEU A 6 34.89 -14.57 -42.60
CA LEU A 6 33.62 -13.91 -42.27
C LEU A 6 32.99 -14.47 -40.98
N LEU A 7 32.98 -15.79 -40.78
CA LEU A 7 32.48 -16.42 -39.56
C LEU A 7 33.26 -15.99 -38.32
N ILE A 8 34.59 -15.95 -38.42
CA ILE A 8 35.47 -15.49 -37.33
C ILE A 8 35.19 -14.01 -37.04
N LEU A 9 35.15 -13.15 -38.06
CA LEU A 9 34.85 -11.72 -37.89
C LEU A 9 33.46 -11.48 -37.28
N SER A 10 32.43 -12.20 -37.72
CA SER A 10 31.09 -12.10 -37.14
C SER A 10 31.05 -12.57 -35.68
N ALA A 11 31.76 -13.65 -35.35
CA ALA A 11 31.84 -14.15 -33.99
C ALA A 11 32.62 -13.18 -33.08
N THR A 12 33.70 -12.58 -33.57
CA THR A 12 34.47 -11.56 -32.83
C THR A 12 33.66 -10.29 -32.61
N LEU A 13 32.91 -9.83 -33.62
CA LEU A 13 32.03 -8.68 -33.50
C LEU A 13 30.87 -8.94 -32.51
N LEU A 14 30.26 -10.12 -32.58
CA LEU A 14 29.21 -10.52 -31.64
C LEU A 14 29.75 -10.63 -30.22
N LEU A 15 30.93 -11.21 -30.02
CA LEU A 15 31.60 -11.25 -28.71
C LEU A 15 31.92 -9.85 -28.20
N ALA A 16 32.41 -8.95 -29.05
CA ALA A 16 32.69 -7.57 -28.68
C ALA A 16 31.41 -6.81 -28.28
N LEU A 17 30.30 -7.01 -29.01
CA LEU A 17 28.99 -6.43 -28.67
C LEU A 17 28.44 -6.99 -27.36
N VAL A 18 28.60 -8.29 -27.10
CA VAL A 18 28.21 -8.93 -25.85
C VAL A 18 29.06 -8.39 -24.68
N LEU A 19 30.38 -8.33 -24.83
CA LEU A 19 31.27 -7.79 -23.79
C LEU A 19 31.01 -6.30 -23.53
N TRP A 20 30.76 -5.52 -24.59
CA TRP A 20 30.36 -4.12 -24.45
C TRP A 20 29.01 -4.00 -23.72
N GLY A 21 28.02 -4.81 -24.10
CA GLY A 21 26.72 -4.88 -23.42
C GLY A 21 26.83 -5.29 -21.95
N ILE A 22 27.68 -6.26 -21.62
CA ILE A 22 27.97 -6.69 -20.24
C ILE A 22 28.67 -5.57 -19.47
N SER A 23 29.70 -4.94 -20.05
CA SER A 23 30.42 -3.84 -19.40
C SER A 23 29.51 -2.64 -19.15
N TRP A 24 28.66 -2.31 -20.12
CA TRP A 24 27.64 -1.27 -19.99
C TRP A 24 26.63 -1.65 -18.91
N TYR A 25 26.13 -2.88 -18.93
CA TYR A 25 25.23 -3.39 -17.90
C TYR A 25 25.86 -3.25 -16.51
N LEU A 26 27.08 -3.76 -16.28
CA LEU A 26 27.76 -3.69 -14.99
C LEU A 26 28.02 -2.26 -14.51
N ALA A 27 28.34 -1.33 -15.43
CA ALA A 27 28.57 0.07 -15.09
C ALA A 27 27.29 0.83 -14.68
N PHE A 28 26.12 0.37 -15.13
CA PHE A 28 24.83 1.01 -14.87
C PHE A 28 23.89 0.16 -13.97
N SER A 29 24.21 -1.10 -13.71
CA SER A 29 23.43 -2.00 -12.84
C SER A 29 23.82 -1.86 -11.37
N ALA A 30 25.07 -1.48 -11.09
CA ALA A 30 25.51 -1.08 -9.77
C ALA A 30 25.26 0.43 -9.65
N GLY A 31 24.16 0.83 -8.99
CA GLY A 31 24.01 2.21 -8.54
C GLY A 31 25.21 2.63 -7.69
N PRO A 32 25.58 3.91 -7.62
CA PRO A 32 26.72 4.33 -6.82
C PRO A 32 26.53 3.88 -5.36
N ASN A 33 27.58 3.34 -4.75
CA ASN A 33 27.52 3.01 -3.33
C ASN A 33 27.30 4.31 -2.54
N PRO A 34 26.41 4.29 -1.55
CA PRO A 34 26.26 5.42 -0.65
C PRO A 34 27.59 5.72 0.05
N PRO A 35 27.81 6.97 0.49
CA PRO A 35 28.99 7.30 1.27
C PRO A 35 29.01 6.47 2.56
N SER A 36 30.20 6.04 2.98
CA SER A 36 30.38 5.34 4.25
C SER A 36 30.10 6.24 5.45
N SER A 37 30.40 7.54 5.33
CA SER A 37 30.04 8.56 6.29
C SER A 37 29.57 9.86 5.63
N LEU A 38 28.66 10.57 6.30
CA LEU A 38 28.10 11.82 5.81
C LEU A 38 27.92 12.82 6.97
N ALA A 39 28.55 13.98 6.84
CA ALA A 39 28.39 15.06 7.82
C ALA A 39 27.07 15.82 7.58
N LEU A 40 26.16 15.81 8.56
CA LEU A 40 24.89 16.54 8.51
C LEU A 40 24.82 17.61 9.60
N SER A 41 24.25 18.75 9.25
CA SER A 41 24.02 19.83 10.21
C SER A 41 22.94 19.43 11.20
N GLY A 42 23.08 19.84 12.46
CA GLY A 42 22.09 19.61 13.50
C GLY A 42 22.25 18.29 14.27
N LEU A 43 22.96 17.28 13.76
CA LEU A 43 23.25 16.07 14.55
C LEU A 43 24.07 16.43 15.80
N THR A 44 23.73 15.81 16.92
CA THR A 44 24.52 15.97 18.17
C THR A 44 25.53 14.87 18.39
N GLN A 45 25.21 13.65 17.96
CA GLN A 45 26.06 12.47 18.08
C GLN A 45 26.14 11.73 16.74
N HIS A 46 27.04 10.74 16.68
CA HIS A 46 27.07 9.81 15.56
C HIS A 46 25.78 8.98 15.50
N THR A 47 25.28 8.75 14.29
CA THR A 47 24.07 7.95 14.04
C THR A 47 24.31 7.00 12.89
N THR A 48 23.95 5.73 13.04
CA THR A 48 24.07 4.75 11.95
C THR A 48 22.71 4.57 11.29
N ALA A 49 22.62 4.84 9.99
CA ALA A 49 21.43 4.57 9.20
C ALA A 49 21.73 3.45 8.20
N SER A 50 20.95 2.37 8.25
CA SER A 50 21.09 1.20 7.39
C SER A 50 19.78 0.88 6.69
N TRP A 51 19.84 0.48 5.42
CA TRP A 51 18.63 0.26 4.63
C TRP A 51 18.84 -0.77 3.51
N SER A 52 17.75 -1.13 2.84
CA SER A 52 17.76 -1.80 1.54
C SER A 52 16.80 -1.11 0.58
N VAL A 53 17.05 -1.22 -0.73
CA VAL A 53 16.16 -0.61 -1.73
C VAL A 53 14.80 -1.28 -1.66
N ASP A 54 13.73 -0.49 -1.58
CA ASP A 54 12.35 -0.95 -1.39
C ASP A 54 12.16 -1.87 -0.15
N GLY A 55 13.11 -1.82 0.77
CA GLY A 55 13.24 -2.71 1.92
C GLY A 55 13.09 -2.00 3.27
N PRO A 56 13.45 -2.69 4.36
CA PRO A 56 13.44 -2.14 5.69
C PRO A 56 14.52 -1.08 5.95
N VAL A 57 14.31 -0.27 6.99
CA VAL A 57 15.24 0.74 7.50
C VAL A 57 15.56 0.46 8.97
N ARG A 58 16.85 0.51 9.31
CA ARG A 58 17.34 0.39 10.70
C ARG A 58 18.18 1.61 11.07
N VAL A 59 17.94 2.15 12.25
CA VAL A 59 18.67 3.29 12.79
C VAL A 59 19.12 3.02 14.21
N GLU A 60 20.36 3.38 14.49
CA GLU A 60 20.95 3.34 15.83
C GLU A 60 21.53 4.73 16.15
N ALA A 61 21.07 5.33 17.24
CA ALA A 61 21.55 6.61 17.75
C ALA A 61 21.52 6.66 19.28
N GLU A 62 22.13 7.69 19.87
CA GLU A 62 22.06 7.94 21.32
C GLU A 62 20.85 8.80 21.71
N GLU A 63 20.42 9.72 20.84
CA GLU A 63 19.29 10.61 21.09
C GLU A 63 18.16 10.42 20.08
N PHE A 64 16.91 10.56 20.54
CA PHE A 64 15.73 10.42 19.68
C PHE A 64 15.77 11.35 18.45
N LYS A 65 16.18 12.62 18.64
CA LYS A 65 16.26 13.61 17.54
C LYS A 65 17.27 13.20 16.46
N ASP A 66 18.37 12.57 16.86
CA ASP A 66 19.41 12.08 15.96
C ASP A 66 18.92 10.80 15.27
N ALA A 67 18.21 9.92 16.00
CA ALA A 67 17.55 8.74 15.44
C ALA A 67 16.52 9.10 14.35
N ILE A 68 15.72 10.15 14.56
CA ILE A 68 14.75 10.64 13.56
C ILE A 68 15.46 11.23 12.33
N THR A 69 16.60 11.89 12.52
CA THR A 69 17.45 12.36 11.41
C THR A 69 18.00 11.16 10.62
N GLY A 70 18.51 10.14 11.31
CA GLY A 70 18.97 8.88 10.69
C GLY A 70 17.87 8.15 9.94
N TYR A 71 16.66 8.13 10.51
CA TYR A 71 15.49 7.52 9.88
C TYR A 71 15.10 8.25 8.60
N GLY A 72 15.04 9.59 8.64
CA GLY A 72 14.79 10.41 7.45
C GLY A 72 15.77 10.12 6.32
N TYR A 73 17.06 9.99 6.64
CA TYR A 73 18.10 9.64 5.66
C TYR A 73 17.90 8.22 5.10
N GLY A 74 17.85 7.20 5.95
CA GLY A 74 17.73 5.80 5.53
C GLY A 74 16.46 5.52 4.73
N MET A 75 15.33 6.12 5.15
CA MET A 75 14.06 6.03 4.44
C MET A 75 14.11 6.71 3.08
N ALA A 76 14.67 7.92 2.97
CA ALA A 76 14.80 8.60 1.69
C ALA A 76 15.70 7.82 0.72
N ARG A 77 16.76 7.16 1.21
CA ARG A 77 17.60 6.27 0.39
C ARG A 77 16.93 4.95 0.01
N SER A 78 16.05 4.44 0.86
CA SER A 78 15.28 3.22 0.59
C SER A 78 14.14 3.45 -0.40
N ARG A 79 13.44 4.59 -0.29
CA ARG A 79 12.12 4.86 -0.90
C ARG A 79 12.05 6.18 -1.68
N THR A 80 13.15 6.61 -2.31
CA THR A 80 13.26 7.91 -3.01
C THR A 80 12.05 8.20 -3.91
N TRP A 81 11.75 7.29 -4.85
CA TRP A 81 10.67 7.48 -5.81
C TRP A 81 9.32 7.67 -5.12
N GLN A 82 8.98 6.76 -4.20
CA GLN A 82 7.72 6.78 -3.48
C GLN A 82 7.57 8.05 -2.64
N LEU A 83 8.63 8.44 -1.92
CA LEU A 83 8.68 9.67 -1.12
C LEU A 83 8.35 10.90 -1.98
N LEU A 84 9.00 11.05 -3.13
CA LEU A 84 8.83 12.22 -3.99
C LEU A 84 7.49 12.19 -4.73
N LEU A 85 7.03 11.01 -5.18
CA LEU A 85 5.73 10.84 -5.85
C LEU A 85 4.58 11.20 -4.91
N TRP A 86 4.59 10.70 -3.68
CA TRP A 86 3.55 11.00 -2.69
C TRP A 86 3.53 12.48 -2.31
N ARG A 87 4.71 13.11 -2.20
CA ARG A 87 4.78 14.57 -2.03
C ARG A 87 4.13 15.28 -3.21
N GLN A 88 4.48 14.95 -4.45
CA GLN A 88 3.90 15.62 -5.63
C GLN A 88 2.38 15.45 -5.71
N ALA A 89 1.88 14.25 -5.41
CA ALA A 89 0.45 14.01 -5.33
C ALA A 89 -0.19 14.89 -4.25
N ALA A 90 0.39 14.94 -3.05
CA ALA A 90 -0.15 15.72 -1.94
C ALA A 90 -0.16 17.24 -2.19
N ILE A 91 0.83 17.79 -2.90
CA ILE A 91 0.92 19.23 -3.17
C ILE A 91 0.22 19.65 -4.48
N GLY A 92 -0.27 18.69 -5.27
CA GLY A 92 -0.86 18.95 -6.59
C GLY A 92 0.17 19.48 -7.59
N GLY A 93 1.26 18.73 -7.76
CA GLY A 93 2.33 19.00 -8.71
C GLY A 93 2.69 17.82 -9.62
N LEU A 94 1.87 16.77 -9.71
CA LEU A 94 2.10 15.62 -10.58
C LEU A 94 2.12 15.98 -12.06
N SER A 95 1.37 17.00 -12.48
CA SER A 95 1.37 17.49 -13.87
C SER A 95 2.73 17.98 -14.34
N THR A 96 3.62 18.38 -13.42
CA THR A 96 5.00 18.73 -13.77
C THR A 96 5.83 17.54 -14.23
N TRP A 97 5.43 16.32 -13.88
CA TRP A 97 6.13 15.08 -14.24
C TRP A 97 5.40 14.27 -15.32
N PHE A 98 4.06 14.28 -15.29
CA PHE A 98 3.22 13.45 -16.15
C PHE A 98 2.38 14.27 -17.14
N GLY A 99 2.59 15.58 -17.20
CA GLY A 99 1.95 16.47 -18.16
C GLY A 99 0.47 16.72 -17.90
N LEU A 100 -0.27 17.01 -18.97
CA LEU A 100 -1.66 17.47 -18.90
C LEU A 100 -2.62 16.46 -18.27
N ASP A 101 -2.33 15.16 -18.38
CA ASP A 101 -3.22 14.10 -17.86
C ASP A 101 -3.27 14.07 -16.33
N ALA A 102 -2.24 14.61 -15.66
CA ALA A 102 -2.21 14.73 -14.21
C ALA A 102 -2.81 16.06 -13.69
N VAL A 103 -3.20 16.98 -14.57
CA VAL A 103 -3.86 18.24 -14.17
C VAL A 103 -5.17 18.00 -13.41
N PRO A 104 -6.05 17.06 -13.80
CA PRO A 104 -7.24 16.73 -13.00
C PRO A 104 -6.89 16.27 -11.58
N ILE A 105 -5.80 15.51 -11.42
CA ILE A 105 -5.33 15.05 -10.11
C ILE A 105 -4.82 16.25 -9.28
N ASP A 106 -3.98 17.09 -9.86
CA ASP A 106 -3.46 18.28 -9.19
C ASP A 106 -4.57 19.25 -8.78
N ARG A 107 -5.59 19.41 -9.63
CA ARG A 107 -6.79 20.20 -9.34
C ARG A 107 -7.53 19.61 -8.14
N LEU A 108 -7.76 18.30 -8.12
CA LEU A 108 -8.44 17.61 -7.03
C LEU A 108 -7.72 17.82 -5.70
N THR A 109 -6.40 17.59 -5.66
CA THR A 109 -5.63 17.63 -4.39
C THR A 109 -5.51 19.05 -3.84
N ARG A 110 -5.48 20.06 -4.73
CA ARG A 110 -5.59 21.48 -4.37
C ARG A 110 -6.99 21.85 -3.89
N GLN A 111 -8.05 21.38 -4.54
CA GLN A 111 -9.45 21.56 -4.10
C GLN A 111 -9.66 20.95 -2.71
N LEU A 112 -9.10 19.77 -2.45
CA LEU A 112 -9.12 19.12 -1.14
C LEU A 112 -8.22 19.81 -0.10
N ALA A 113 -7.39 20.77 -0.52
CA ALA A 113 -6.48 21.55 0.32
C ALA A 113 -5.53 20.66 1.14
N PHE A 114 -4.91 19.67 0.51
CA PHE A 114 -3.88 18.84 1.16
C PHE A 114 -2.65 19.69 1.52
N GLY A 115 -2.01 20.32 0.53
CA GLY A 115 -0.83 21.17 0.75
C GLY A 115 -1.11 22.43 1.58
N LEU A 116 -2.09 23.24 1.17
CA LEU A 116 -2.46 24.45 1.92
C LEU A 116 -2.91 24.14 3.35
N GLY A 117 -3.72 23.09 3.53
CA GLY A 117 -4.14 22.65 4.87
C GLY A 117 -2.98 22.15 5.73
N ALA A 118 -1.96 21.54 5.12
CA ALA A 118 -0.76 21.12 5.82
C ALA A 118 0.10 22.31 6.29
N LEU A 119 0.29 23.31 5.43
CA LEU A 119 0.99 24.55 5.79
C LEU A 119 0.33 25.22 7.00
N THR A 120 -0.99 25.43 6.95
CA THR A 120 -1.71 26.03 8.10
C THR A 120 -1.68 25.14 9.33
N ALA A 121 -1.75 23.82 9.18
CA ALA A 121 -1.67 22.90 10.31
C ALA A 121 -0.31 22.96 11.04
N THR A 122 0.78 23.33 10.35
CA THR A 122 2.11 23.46 10.98
C THR A 122 2.21 24.56 12.04
N GLU A 123 1.35 25.57 11.93
CA GLU A 123 1.26 26.67 12.90
C GLU A 123 0.73 26.19 14.26
N ASN A 124 -0.05 25.10 14.25
CA ASN A 124 -0.70 24.53 15.43
C ASN A 124 0.07 23.35 16.07
N LEU A 125 1.23 22.97 15.53
CA LEU A 125 2.05 21.91 16.10
C LEU A 125 2.64 22.33 17.45
N THR A 126 2.84 21.34 18.33
CA THR A 126 3.71 21.54 19.49
C THR A 126 5.16 21.76 19.03
N GLU A 127 5.94 22.50 19.83
CA GLU A 127 7.35 22.77 19.50
C GLU A 127 8.14 21.47 19.31
N HIS A 128 7.92 20.49 20.19
CA HIS A 128 8.54 19.17 20.09
C HIS A 128 8.26 18.46 18.76
N THR A 129 7.02 18.49 18.28
CA THR A 129 6.67 17.87 17.00
C THR A 129 7.22 18.65 15.81
N ARG A 130 7.23 19.99 15.87
CA ARG A 130 7.87 20.83 14.84
C ARG A 130 9.36 20.49 14.72
N GLU A 131 10.09 20.51 15.83
CA GLU A 131 11.50 20.14 15.88
C GLU A 131 11.73 18.72 15.35
N THR A 132 10.88 17.76 15.74
CA THR A 132 10.98 16.36 15.26
C THR A 132 10.82 16.26 13.74
N LEU A 133 9.88 16.99 13.13
CA LEU A 133 9.71 17.00 11.68
C LEU A 133 10.85 17.75 10.96
N GLU A 134 11.45 18.75 11.58
CA GLU A 134 12.68 19.40 11.07
C GLU A 134 13.87 18.43 11.05
N ARG A 135 14.02 17.60 12.09
CA ARG A 135 15.02 16.52 12.13
C ARG A 135 14.80 15.49 11.03
N LEU A 136 13.55 15.06 10.85
CA LEU A 136 13.18 14.15 9.77
C LEU A 136 13.53 14.74 8.40
N SER A 137 13.16 16.02 8.20
CA SER A 137 13.45 16.77 6.96
C SER A 137 14.95 16.91 6.71
N THR A 138 15.75 17.14 7.76
CA THR A 138 17.21 17.23 7.68
C THR A 138 17.81 15.93 7.17
N GLY A 139 17.37 14.79 7.71
CA GLY A 139 17.78 13.46 7.26
C GLY A 139 17.42 13.20 5.79
N ILE A 140 16.16 13.45 5.44
CA ILE A 140 15.65 13.32 4.07
C ILE A 140 16.49 14.18 3.12
N ASN A 141 16.72 15.46 3.46
CA ASN A 141 17.50 16.38 2.63
C ASN A 141 18.95 15.96 2.48
N GLY A 142 19.54 15.38 3.54
CA GLY A 142 20.86 14.76 3.46
C GLY A 142 20.92 13.72 2.33
N ALA A 143 19.93 12.84 2.25
CA ALA A 143 19.84 11.84 1.19
C ALA A 143 19.50 12.45 -0.18
N LEU A 144 18.59 13.42 -0.23
CA LEU A 144 18.15 14.08 -1.47
C LEU A 144 19.26 14.91 -2.14
N SER A 145 20.20 15.40 -1.35
CA SER A 145 21.35 16.19 -1.82
C SER A 145 22.51 15.36 -2.38
N SER A 146 22.47 14.04 -2.26
CA SER A 146 23.56 13.18 -2.71
C SER A 146 23.68 13.14 -4.24
N GLU A 147 24.90 13.28 -4.76
CA GLU A 147 25.19 13.38 -6.21
C GLU A 147 24.77 12.13 -7.01
N ASP A 148 24.62 10.99 -6.34
CA ASP A 148 24.22 9.73 -6.96
C ASP A 148 22.71 9.61 -7.15
N LEU A 149 21.90 10.35 -6.38
CA LEU A 149 20.45 10.19 -6.36
C LEU A 149 19.76 10.50 -7.70
N PRO A 150 20.19 11.52 -8.49
CA PRO A 150 19.62 11.75 -9.82
C PRO A 150 19.79 10.57 -10.79
N ARG A 151 20.61 9.56 -10.44
CA ARG A 151 20.81 8.34 -11.24
C ARG A 151 19.82 7.22 -10.91
N ASP A 152 18.96 7.41 -9.91
CA ASP A 152 17.85 6.49 -9.67
C ASP A 152 16.92 6.48 -10.91
N ILE A 153 16.57 5.28 -11.37
CA ILE A 153 16.01 5.05 -12.71
C ILE A 153 14.72 5.85 -12.97
N PRO A 154 13.73 5.88 -12.05
CA PRO A 154 12.53 6.69 -12.20
C PRO A 154 12.84 8.19 -12.44
N LEU A 155 13.76 8.74 -11.65
CA LEU A 155 14.17 10.15 -11.72
C LEU A 155 14.89 10.45 -13.03
N LEU A 156 15.80 9.57 -13.45
CA LEU A 156 16.56 9.74 -14.70
C LEU A 156 15.64 9.72 -15.92
N LEU A 157 14.70 8.77 -15.99
CA LEU A 157 13.78 8.63 -17.13
C LEU A 157 12.86 9.85 -17.29
N LEU A 158 12.38 10.40 -16.17
CA LEU A 158 11.53 11.59 -16.16
C LEU A 158 12.32 12.91 -16.10
N SER A 159 13.64 12.84 -15.92
CA SER A 159 14.53 14.00 -15.73
C SER A 159 14.11 14.87 -14.54
N ILE A 160 13.82 14.23 -13.41
CA ILE A 160 13.39 14.90 -12.18
C ILE A 160 14.62 15.27 -11.34
N GLU A 161 14.66 16.52 -10.91
CA GLU A 161 15.58 16.99 -9.88
C GLU A 161 14.86 17.02 -8.51
N PRO A 162 15.37 16.32 -7.48
CA PRO A 162 14.77 16.34 -6.15
C PRO A 162 14.78 17.73 -5.53
N ILE A 163 13.59 18.28 -5.30
CA ILE A 163 13.41 19.50 -4.49
C ILE A 163 13.59 19.14 -3.00
N PRO A 164 14.16 20.01 -2.16
CA PRO A 164 14.24 19.80 -0.72
C PRO A 164 12.89 19.49 -0.05
N TRP A 165 12.96 18.72 1.01
CA TRP A 165 11.88 18.40 1.92
C TRP A 165 11.75 19.45 3.01
N GLU A 166 10.52 19.90 3.24
CA GLU A 166 10.15 20.80 4.32
C GLU A 166 9.20 20.06 5.29
N PRO A 167 9.17 20.43 6.59
CA PRO A 167 8.38 19.72 7.60
C PRO A 167 6.90 19.53 7.25
N TRP A 168 6.29 20.52 6.60
CA TRP A 168 4.87 20.49 6.24
C TRP A 168 4.54 19.45 5.15
N HIS A 169 5.52 19.01 4.35
CA HIS A 169 5.30 17.94 3.37
C HIS A 169 4.88 16.63 4.03
N SER A 170 5.40 16.34 5.23
CA SER A 170 5.01 15.16 6.01
C SER A 170 3.54 15.20 6.40
N ILE A 171 3.02 16.39 6.71
CA ILE A 171 1.60 16.60 7.03
C ILE A 171 0.74 16.59 5.76
N ALA A 172 1.26 17.09 4.63
CA ALA A 172 0.56 16.99 3.35
C ALA A 172 0.35 15.51 2.95
N ILE A 173 1.36 14.66 3.17
CA ILE A 173 1.26 13.22 2.97
C ILE A 173 0.29 12.57 3.96
N GLU A 174 0.29 12.95 5.24
CA GLU A 174 -0.71 12.47 6.21
C GLU A 174 -2.14 12.75 5.72
N ARG A 175 -2.39 13.95 5.16
CA ARG A 175 -3.69 14.35 4.62
C ARG A 175 -4.07 13.56 3.36
N LEU A 176 -3.13 13.36 2.44
CA LEU A 176 -3.31 12.48 1.28
C LEU A 176 -3.65 11.06 1.73
N TYR A 177 -2.91 10.52 2.70
CA TYR A 177 -3.11 9.19 3.25
C TYR A 177 -4.49 9.04 3.89
N SER A 178 -4.94 10.06 4.62
CA SER A 178 -6.31 10.12 5.19
C SER A 178 -7.39 10.11 4.11
N TRP A 179 -7.16 10.79 2.98
CA TRP A 179 -8.10 10.79 1.85
C TRP A 179 -8.14 9.44 1.13
N ILE A 180 -7.01 8.85 0.76
CA ILE A 180 -6.98 7.55 0.07
C ILE A 180 -7.48 6.40 0.96
N SER A 181 -7.51 6.61 2.28
CA SER A 181 -8.14 5.71 3.25
C SER A 181 -9.68 5.83 3.32
N THR A 182 -10.30 6.76 2.58
CA THR A 182 -11.75 6.79 2.34
C THR A 182 -12.13 5.76 1.27
N SER A 183 -13.40 5.35 1.24
CA SER A 183 -13.91 4.49 0.17
C SER A 183 -13.78 5.17 -1.20
N PRO A 184 -13.28 4.47 -2.23
CA PRO A 184 -13.21 5.01 -3.58
C PRO A 184 -14.61 5.25 -4.14
N PHE A 185 -14.73 6.21 -5.06
CA PHE A 185 -15.99 6.42 -5.78
C PHE A 185 -16.32 5.21 -6.67
N PRO A 186 -17.61 4.84 -6.79
CA PRO A 186 -18.03 3.77 -7.69
C PRO A 186 -17.59 4.04 -9.12
N ALA A 187 -17.22 3.00 -9.86
CA ALA A 187 -16.82 3.12 -11.27
C ALA A 187 -17.91 3.72 -12.17
N SER A 188 -19.18 3.61 -11.77
CA SER A 188 -20.33 4.21 -12.47
C SER A 188 -20.43 5.73 -12.32
N ASP A 189 -19.77 6.33 -11.33
CA ASP A 189 -19.72 7.78 -11.18
C ASP A 189 -18.77 8.37 -12.23
N SER A 190 -19.32 9.19 -13.13
CA SER A 190 -18.61 9.82 -14.25
C SER A 190 -18.36 11.31 -14.03
N SER A 191 -18.59 11.82 -12.80
CA SER A 191 -18.21 13.19 -12.46
C SER A 191 -16.69 13.38 -12.59
N SER A 192 -16.28 14.60 -12.96
CA SER A 192 -14.85 14.96 -13.06
C SER A 192 -14.11 14.74 -11.75
N PHE A 193 -14.77 14.99 -10.61
CA PHE A 193 -14.24 14.72 -9.28
C PHE A 193 -13.98 13.23 -9.03
N ALA A 194 -14.96 12.36 -9.29
CA ALA A 194 -14.80 10.91 -9.11
C ALA A 194 -13.76 10.31 -10.06
N MET A 195 -13.71 10.80 -11.31
CA MET A 195 -12.67 10.41 -12.26
C MET A 195 -11.27 10.82 -11.77
N ALA A 196 -11.11 12.05 -11.29
CA ALA A 196 -9.84 12.52 -10.74
C ALA A 196 -9.40 11.74 -9.48
N ASP A 197 -10.34 11.36 -8.60
CA ASP A 197 -10.05 10.52 -7.43
C ASP A 197 -9.56 9.13 -7.84
N ARG A 198 -10.23 8.50 -8.81
CA ARG A 198 -9.78 7.22 -9.37
C ARG A 198 -8.39 7.36 -9.99
N SER A 199 -8.14 8.39 -10.79
CA SER A 199 -6.81 8.63 -11.38
C SER A 199 -5.72 8.89 -10.32
N LEU A 200 -6.04 9.58 -9.22
CA LEU A 200 -5.12 9.77 -8.09
C LEU A 200 -4.76 8.42 -7.44
N ARG A 201 -5.74 7.56 -7.20
CA ARG A 201 -5.54 6.25 -6.60
C ARG A 201 -4.77 5.31 -7.53
N GLU A 202 -5.08 5.35 -8.83
CA GLU A 202 -4.40 4.59 -9.87
C GLU A 202 -2.95 5.02 -10.05
N ILE A 203 -2.64 6.33 -10.09
CA ILE A 203 -1.25 6.78 -10.25
C ILE A 203 -0.40 6.41 -9.03
N LEU A 204 -0.97 6.43 -7.83
CA LEU A 204 -0.30 5.95 -6.61
C LEU A 204 -0.29 4.42 -6.51
N GLN A 205 -1.13 3.72 -7.28
CA GLN A 205 -1.43 2.29 -7.17
C GLN A 205 -1.94 1.90 -5.77
N VAL A 206 -2.65 2.82 -5.10
CA VAL A 206 -3.18 2.64 -3.75
C VAL A 206 -4.69 2.82 -3.69
N TYR A 207 -5.36 1.71 -3.38
CA TYR A 207 -6.80 1.61 -3.16
C TYR A 207 -7.09 0.32 -2.38
N GLY A 208 -8.33 0.12 -1.94
CA GLY A 208 -8.69 -1.10 -1.20
C GLY A 208 -8.33 -1.07 0.29
N LEU A 209 -7.84 0.04 0.83
CA LEU A 209 -7.53 0.21 2.27
C LEU A 209 -8.72 -0.11 3.19
N ASN A 210 -9.95 -0.07 2.66
CA ASN A 210 -11.17 -0.53 3.33
C ASN A 210 -11.16 -2.03 3.67
N HIS A 211 -10.30 -2.87 3.09
CA HIS A 211 -10.16 -4.30 3.44
C HIS A 211 -9.13 -4.56 4.55
N SER A 212 -8.74 -3.51 5.28
CA SER A 212 -7.75 -3.61 6.35
C SER A 212 -8.32 -4.27 7.61
N MET A 213 -7.48 -4.99 8.33
CA MET A 213 -7.86 -5.63 9.57
C MET A 213 -6.69 -5.72 10.54
N VAL A 214 -7.02 -5.84 11.82
CA VAL A 214 -6.07 -6.17 12.88
C VAL A 214 -6.61 -7.30 13.73
N VAL A 215 -5.72 -8.19 14.17
CA VAL A 215 -6.00 -9.29 15.07
C VAL A 215 -4.94 -9.34 16.15
N GLY A 216 -5.33 -9.55 17.39
CA GLY A 216 -4.38 -9.68 18.48
C GLY A 216 -4.81 -10.71 19.50
N SER A 217 -3.83 -11.14 20.28
CA SER A 217 -3.98 -12.09 21.36
C SER A 217 -3.22 -11.59 22.58
N GLU A 218 -3.79 -11.86 23.75
CA GLU A 218 -3.14 -11.66 25.05
C GLU A 218 -3.38 -12.89 25.92
N ASN A 219 -2.68 -13.98 25.62
CA ASN A 219 -2.67 -15.19 26.43
C ASN A 219 -1.25 -15.42 26.95
N GLU A 220 -1.09 -16.14 28.07
CA GLU A 220 0.23 -16.38 28.71
C GLU A 220 1.27 -16.99 27.74
N GLU A 221 0.82 -17.81 26.79
CA GLU A 221 1.67 -18.48 25.80
C GLU A 221 1.84 -17.67 24.50
N ASN A 222 1.01 -16.64 24.27
CA ASN A 222 0.92 -15.99 22.96
C ASN A 222 0.39 -14.56 23.04
N ARG A 223 1.31 -13.59 22.86
CA ARG A 223 1.03 -12.16 22.89
C ARG A 223 1.46 -11.55 21.56
N PHE A 224 0.50 -11.11 20.75
CA PHE A 224 0.80 -10.54 19.45
C PHE A 224 -0.23 -9.51 19.00
N ILE A 225 0.18 -8.63 18.09
CA ILE A 225 -0.71 -7.85 17.23
C ILE A 225 -0.31 -8.09 15.78
N SER A 226 -1.24 -8.56 14.98
CA SER A 226 -1.11 -8.84 13.55
C SER A 226 -2.06 -7.94 12.77
N ALA A 227 -1.67 -7.57 11.55
CA ALA A 227 -2.45 -6.74 10.66
C ALA A 227 -2.34 -7.20 9.20
N ARG A 228 -3.43 -6.99 8.47
CA ARG A 228 -3.45 -6.96 7.00
C ARG A 228 -3.86 -5.56 6.59
N PHE A 229 -3.00 -4.88 5.86
CA PHE A 229 -3.32 -3.61 5.20
C PHE A 229 -3.33 -3.85 3.70
N VAL A 230 -4.50 -3.73 3.08
CA VAL A 230 -4.64 -3.88 1.62
C VAL A 230 -4.26 -2.56 0.96
N THR A 231 -3.35 -2.60 -0.01
CA THR A 231 -2.62 -1.39 -0.47
C THR A 231 -2.78 -1.11 -1.96
N GLY A 232 -3.72 -1.75 -2.65
CA GLY A 232 -3.99 -1.55 -4.08
C GLY A 232 -3.22 -2.54 -4.93
N ASP A 233 -2.61 -2.07 -6.01
CA ASP A 233 -1.80 -2.89 -6.93
C ASP A 233 -0.33 -2.48 -6.94
N SER A 234 0.11 -1.69 -5.95
CA SER A 234 1.49 -1.22 -5.93
C SER A 234 2.49 -2.38 -5.84
N ALA A 235 3.40 -2.44 -6.81
CA ALA A 235 4.56 -3.31 -6.85
C ALA A 235 5.70 -2.85 -5.91
N VAL A 236 5.62 -1.60 -5.45
CA VAL A 236 6.51 -1.00 -4.46
C VAL A 236 5.71 -0.79 -3.18
N PRO A 237 6.02 -1.49 -2.08
CA PRO A 237 5.13 -1.45 -0.92
C PRO A 237 4.99 -0.10 -0.28
N ILE A 238 3.80 0.23 0.21
CA ILE A 238 3.49 1.58 0.70
C ILE A 238 4.12 1.89 2.06
N TYR A 239 4.33 0.87 2.89
CA TYR A 239 4.92 1.01 4.21
C TYR A 239 6.40 0.61 4.19
N VAL A 240 7.13 1.19 5.13
CA VAL A 240 8.53 0.86 5.41
C VAL A 240 8.60 0.19 6.76
N GLU A 241 9.01 -1.08 6.78
CA GLU A 241 9.37 -1.77 8.01
C GLU A 241 10.59 -1.09 8.62
N SER A 242 10.47 -0.65 9.87
CA SER A 242 11.44 0.22 10.50
C SER A 242 11.79 -0.25 11.90
N SER A 243 13.08 -0.17 12.22
CA SER A 243 13.64 -0.37 13.55
C SER A 243 14.45 0.87 13.90
N ILE A 244 14.02 1.64 14.90
CA ILE A 244 14.63 2.91 15.29
C ILE A 244 15.01 2.79 16.75
N GLN A 245 16.31 2.71 17.03
CA GLN A 245 16.85 2.62 18.37
C GLN A 245 17.46 3.96 18.81
N TRP A 246 17.12 4.39 20.02
CA TRP A 246 17.77 5.51 20.70
C TRP A 246 17.98 5.20 22.17
N ALA A 247 19.22 5.34 22.66
CA ALA A 247 19.59 4.91 24.01
C ALA A 247 19.09 3.48 24.30
N GLU A 248 18.26 3.30 25.33
CA GLU A 248 17.63 2.02 25.71
C GLU A 248 16.28 1.76 25.05
N HIS A 249 15.75 2.70 24.27
CA HIS A 249 14.45 2.59 23.61
C HIS A 249 14.59 2.06 22.19
N LEU A 250 13.59 1.28 21.77
CA LEU A 250 13.47 0.74 20.42
C LEU A 250 12.03 0.87 19.94
N PHE A 251 11.84 1.57 18.82
CA PHE A 251 10.62 1.47 18.03
C PHE A 251 10.79 0.40 16.94
N THR A 252 9.83 -0.52 16.86
CA THR A 252 9.71 -1.51 15.79
C THR A 252 8.33 -1.41 15.17
N GLY A 253 8.22 -1.22 13.86
CA GLY A 253 6.90 -1.10 13.23
C GLY A 253 6.91 -0.71 11.76
N LEU A 254 5.77 -0.22 11.31
CA LEU A 254 5.57 0.32 9.98
C LEU A 254 5.52 1.84 10.04
N LEU A 255 6.14 2.48 9.07
CA LEU A 255 6.06 3.91 8.88
C LEU A 255 5.73 4.23 7.42
N LEU A 256 4.90 5.24 7.22
CA LEU A 256 4.59 5.75 5.89
C LEU A 256 5.73 6.67 5.41
N PRO A 257 6.27 6.47 4.19
CA PRO A 257 7.39 7.23 3.65
C PRO A 257 7.24 8.76 3.79
N GLY A 258 8.27 9.39 4.34
CA GLY A 258 8.32 10.85 4.54
C GLY A 258 7.55 11.34 5.76
N THR A 259 7.02 10.46 6.59
CA THR A 259 6.20 10.82 7.76
C THR A 259 6.58 9.98 8.98
N LEU A 260 5.92 10.24 10.10
CA LEU A 260 5.93 9.38 11.29
C LEU A 260 4.57 8.70 11.52
N VAL A 261 3.73 8.62 10.49
CA VAL A 261 2.45 7.89 10.54
C VAL A 261 2.75 6.40 10.67
N ALA A 262 2.37 5.83 11.81
CA ALA A 262 2.76 4.48 12.23
C ALA A 262 1.54 3.56 12.43
N PRO A 263 0.92 2.99 11.38
CA PRO A 263 -0.30 2.22 11.54
C PRO A 263 -0.11 0.90 12.32
N LEU A 264 1.11 0.41 12.45
CA LEU A 264 1.45 -0.74 13.28
C LEU A 264 2.80 -0.46 13.93
N GLY A 265 2.94 -0.73 15.23
CA GLY A 265 4.22 -0.55 15.90
C GLY A 265 4.21 -0.99 17.35
N ALA A 266 5.41 -1.09 17.90
CA ALA A 266 5.66 -1.29 19.31
C ALA A 266 6.85 -0.44 19.74
N THR A 267 6.80 0.05 20.98
CA THR A 267 7.93 0.67 21.66
C THR A 267 8.36 -0.22 22.81
N HIS A 268 9.67 -0.46 22.87
CA HIS A 268 10.33 -1.29 23.84
C HIS A 268 11.41 -0.49 24.56
N THR A 269 11.66 -0.83 25.82
CA THR A 269 12.97 -0.60 26.44
C THR A 269 13.77 -1.89 26.39
N SER A 270 15.05 -1.83 26.78
CA SER A 270 15.94 -2.99 26.87
C SER A 270 15.35 -4.19 27.60
N ASP A 271 14.45 -3.97 28.56
CA ASP A 271 13.94 -5.01 29.45
C ASP A 271 12.44 -5.28 29.30
N ASN A 272 11.66 -4.37 28.69
CA ASN A 272 10.20 -4.48 28.69
C ASN A 272 9.55 -3.88 27.43
N LEU A 273 8.43 -4.49 27.01
CA LEU A 273 7.48 -3.85 26.12
C LEU A 273 6.78 -2.71 26.87
N GLU A 274 6.86 -1.49 26.35
CA GLU A 274 6.11 -0.36 26.88
C GLU A 274 4.69 -0.37 26.31
N ARG A 275 4.59 -0.43 24.98
CA ARG A 275 3.34 -0.28 24.22
C ARG A 275 3.40 -1.00 22.88
N ALA A 276 2.26 -1.47 22.41
CA ALA A 276 2.11 -1.89 21.02
C ALA A 276 0.72 -1.57 20.48
N TRP A 277 0.60 -1.41 19.17
CA TRP A 277 -0.65 -1.05 18.53
C TRP A 277 -0.75 -1.57 17.11
N GLY A 278 -1.98 -1.80 16.68
CA GLY A 278 -2.37 -1.98 15.29
C GLY A 278 -3.59 -1.12 15.00
N ILE A 279 -3.42 -0.09 14.17
CA ILE A 279 -4.42 0.93 13.87
C ILE A 279 -4.97 0.70 12.47
N ILE A 280 -6.29 0.58 12.38
CA ILE A 280 -7.00 0.53 11.11
C ILE A 280 -7.30 1.95 10.66
N GLN A 281 -6.72 2.35 9.53
CA GLN A 281 -6.95 3.66 8.96
C GLN A 281 -8.25 3.65 8.15
N PHE A 282 -9.14 4.56 8.49
CA PHE A 282 -10.41 4.71 7.80
C PHE A 282 -10.80 6.18 7.72
N GLY A 283 -10.73 6.73 6.51
CA GLY A 283 -11.18 8.09 6.23
C GLY A 283 -12.70 8.14 6.19
N ARG A 284 -13.31 9.06 6.96
CA ARG A 284 -14.76 9.30 6.92
C ARG A 284 -15.06 10.47 5.99
N ALA A 285 -15.45 10.13 4.76
CA ALA A 285 -16.00 11.06 3.79
C ALA A 285 -17.45 10.68 3.49
N ALA A 286 -18.34 11.67 3.42
CA ALA A 286 -19.75 11.45 3.08
C ALA A 286 -20.24 12.56 2.16
N ILE A 287 -21.06 12.17 1.18
CA ILE A 287 -21.71 13.08 0.24
C ILE A 287 -23.20 13.12 0.58
N LYS A 288 -23.76 14.31 0.62
CA LYS A 288 -25.19 14.56 0.84
C LYS A 288 -25.67 15.64 -0.13
N ASP A 289 -26.93 15.58 -0.56
CA ASP A 289 -27.51 16.63 -1.39
C ASP A 289 -28.10 17.74 -0.51
N VAL A 290 -27.81 18.99 -0.84
CA VAL A 290 -28.21 20.17 -0.08
C VAL A 290 -28.57 21.32 -1.04
N THR A 291 -29.60 22.07 -0.70
CA THR A 291 -29.92 23.33 -1.38
C THR A 291 -29.10 24.46 -0.74
N LEU A 292 -28.21 25.11 -1.51
CA LEU A 292 -27.34 26.19 -1.04
C LEU A 292 -27.53 27.46 -1.86
N ALA A 293 -27.48 28.62 -1.22
CA ALA A 293 -27.37 29.90 -1.92
C ALA A 293 -25.91 30.22 -2.22
N GLN A 294 -25.64 30.96 -3.31
CA GLN A 294 -24.28 31.39 -3.65
C GLN A 294 -23.62 32.23 -2.53
N SER A 295 -24.42 32.99 -1.76
CA SER A 295 -23.93 33.76 -0.61
C SER A 295 -23.33 32.92 0.51
N ASP A 296 -23.67 31.62 0.57
CA ASP A 296 -23.22 30.69 1.60
C ASP A 296 -21.90 30.01 1.22
N ILE A 297 -21.40 30.27 0.01
CA ILE A 297 -20.22 29.61 -0.55
C ILE A 297 -19.08 30.62 -0.64
N GLU A 298 -17.99 30.32 0.06
CA GLU A 298 -16.72 31.00 -0.11
C GLU A 298 -15.99 30.41 -1.32
N ILE A 299 -15.53 31.28 -2.22
CA ILE A 299 -14.81 30.88 -3.43
C ILE A 299 -13.40 31.43 -3.34
N THR A 300 -12.42 30.52 -3.35
CA THR A 300 -11.01 30.86 -3.48
C THR A 300 -10.46 30.29 -4.78
N HIS A 301 -9.37 30.88 -5.26
CA HIS A 301 -8.77 30.51 -6.53
C HIS A 301 -7.29 30.17 -6.33
N ASP A 302 -6.85 29.14 -7.02
CA ASP A 302 -5.45 28.74 -7.15
C ASP A 302 -5.14 28.49 -8.64
N ARG A 303 -3.87 28.25 -8.98
CA ARG A 303 -3.42 28.08 -10.36
C ARG A 303 -2.39 26.97 -10.51
N ILE A 304 -2.57 26.16 -11.54
CA ILE A 304 -1.59 25.17 -11.97
C ILE A 304 -0.89 25.75 -13.21
N GLN A 305 0.42 25.96 -13.10
CA GLN A 305 1.25 26.44 -14.21
C GLN A 305 2.01 25.24 -14.83
N LEU A 306 1.79 24.99 -16.12
CA LEU A 306 2.49 23.94 -16.86
C LEU A 306 3.11 24.53 -18.14
N GLY A 307 4.41 24.80 -18.11
CA GLY A 307 5.09 25.50 -19.20
C GLY A 307 4.46 26.87 -19.44
N HIS A 308 3.88 27.06 -20.63
CA HIS A 308 3.17 28.30 -21.00
C HIS A 308 1.66 28.26 -20.74
N SER A 309 1.11 27.12 -20.29
CA SER A 309 -0.31 26.94 -20.00
C SER A 309 -0.59 27.23 -18.53
N GLU A 310 -1.65 27.98 -18.25
CA GLU A 310 -2.16 28.24 -16.91
C GLU A 310 -3.56 27.64 -16.77
N HIS A 311 -3.78 26.88 -15.71
CA HIS A 311 -5.07 26.26 -15.42
C HIS A 311 -5.59 26.78 -14.09
N LEU A 312 -6.69 27.52 -14.12
CA LEU A 312 -7.38 28.02 -12.93
C LEU A 312 -7.98 26.85 -12.14
N VAL A 313 -7.84 26.89 -10.81
CA VAL A 313 -8.47 25.96 -9.86
C VAL A 313 -9.40 26.77 -8.97
N SER A 314 -10.70 26.56 -9.10
CA SER A 314 -11.71 27.14 -8.20
C SER A 314 -11.98 26.19 -7.04
N ILE A 315 -11.95 26.72 -5.83
CA ILE A 315 -12.15 25.99 -4.58
C ILE A 315 -13.37 26.59 -3.88
N TYR A 316 -14.45 25.81 -3.82
CA TYR A 316 -15.71 26.19 -3.20
C TYR A 316 -15.78 25.64 -1.77
N ARG A 317 -16.16 26.47 -0.79
CA ARG A 317 -16.26 26.08 0.62
C ARG A 317 -17.57 26.55 1.23
N ASN A 318 -18.19 25.67 2.03
CA ASN A 318 -19.30 26.03 2.91
C ASN A 318 -18.92 25.57 4.32
N GLY A 319 -18.30 26.48 5.10
CA GLY A 319 -17.66 26.12 6.36
C GLY A 319 -16.59 25.03 6.18
N ASN A 320 -16.75 23.90 6.87
CA ASN A 320 -15.85 22.74 6.78
C ASN A 320 -16.31 21.68 5.76
N GLU A 321 -17.19 22.04 4.83
CA GLU A 321 -17.70 21.15 3.77
C GLU A 321 -17.37 21.75 2.38
N MET A 322 -17.41 20.93 1.34
CA MET A 322 -17.02 21.32 -0.02
C MET A 322 -18.13 20.98 -1.01
N PRO A 323 -18.80 21.98 -1.61
CA PRO A 323 -19.74 21.75 -2.71
C PRO A 323 -19.03 21.11 -3.91
N LEU A 324 -19.61 20.03 -4.45
CA LEU A 324 -19.11 19.32 -5.64
C LEU A 324 -19.72 19.95 -6.89
N VAL A 325 -19.15 21.06 -7.33
CA VAL A 325 -19.63 21.84 -8.48
C VAL A 325 -18.45 22.31 -9.32
N GLU A 326 -18.60 22.27 -10.66
CA GLU A 326 -17.60 22.83 -11.57
C GLU A 326 -17.75 24.37 -11.66
N GLU A 327 -18.97 24.84 -11.87
CA GLU A 327 -19.32 26.25 -11.96
C GLU A 327 -20.70 26.53 -11.35
N MET A 328 -20.82 27.60 -10.55
CA MET A 328 -22.07 28.00 -9.91
C MET A 328 -23.00 28.69 -10.93
N ALA A 329 -24.20 28.15 -11.15
CA ALA A 329 -25.14 28.66 -12.15
C ALA A 329 -26.07 29.78 -11.63
N GLY A 330 -25.66 31.05 -11.72
CA GLY A 330 -26.52 32.20 -11.41
C GLY A 330 -26.69 32.50 -9.91
N SER A 331 -27.48 33.53 -9.59
CA SER A 331 -27.55 34.13 -8.25
C SER A 331 -28.58 33.50 -7.29
N GLY A 332 -29.20 32.38 -7.67
CA GLY A 332 -30.25 31.69 -6.90
C GLY A 332 -29.71 30.51 -6.08
N SER A 333 -30.57 29.95 -5.22
CA SER A 333 -30.29 28.69 -4.55
C SER A 333 -30.30 27.52 -5.53
N GLN A 334 -29.36 26.59 -5.37
CA GLN A 334 -29.20 25.41 -6.22
C GLN A 334 -29.09 24.15 -5.39
N ASP A 335 -29.63 23.05 -5.90
CA ASP A 335 -29.45 21.73 -5.32
C ASP A 335 -28.08 21.19 -5.75
N LEU A 336 -27.20 21.01 -4.76
CA LEU A 336 -25.80 20.61 -4.97
C LEU A 336 -25.47 19.42 -4.07
N SER A 337 -24.63 18.52 -4.56
CA SER A 337 -23.99 17.53 -3.68
C SER A 337 -22.84 18.20 -2.92
N ILE A 338 -22.80 18.01 -1.61
CA ILE A 338 -21.75 18.53 -0.74
C ILE A 338 -20.95 17.40 -0.11
N LEU A 339 -19.63 17.50 -0.22
CA LEU A 339 -18.69 16.59 0.41
C LEU A 339 -18.38 17.06 1.83
N SER A 340 -18.59 16.18 2.78
CA SER A 340 -18.13 16.29 4.16
C SER A 340 -16.96 15.34 4.38
N TRP A 341 -15.84 15.87 4.89
CA TRP A 341 -14.65 15.07 5.20
C TRP A 341 -13.93 15.69 6.40
N SER A 342 -13.53 14.85 7.36
CA SER A 342 -12.84 15.32 8.57
C SER A 342 -11.54 16.07 8.26
N GLY A 343 -10.88 15.74 7.15
CA GLY A 343 -9.64 16.38 6.71
C GLY A 343 -9.81 17.83 6.26
N PHE A 344 -11.02 18.35 6.03
CA PHE A 344 -11.20 19.77 5.74
C PHE A 344 -10.87 20.69 6.91
N ARG A 345 -10.82 20.15 8.13
CA ARG A 345 -10.29 20.87 9.28
C ARG A 345 -8.79 21.08 9.10
N GLN A 346 -8.30 22.26 9.48
CA GLN A 346 -6.88 22.64 9.47
C GLN A 346 -6.13 22.07 10.68
N LEU A 347 -6.40 20.79 11.01
CA LEU A 347 -5.77 20.07 12.11
C LEU A 347 -4.97 18.90 11.53
N THR A 348 -3.93 18.53 12.26
CA THR A 348 -3.09 17.36 11.99
C THR A 348 -3.09 16.48 13.23
N LYS A 349 -2.85 15.17 13.03
CA LYS A 349 -2.64 14.22 14.12
C LYS A 349 -1.16 13.90 14.31
N MET A 350 -0.26 14.66 13.69
CA MET A 350 1.18 14.44 13.74
C MET A 350 1.75 14.52 15.16
N ASP A 351 1.20 15.37 16.05
CA ASP A 351 1.60 15.36 17.47
C ASP A 351 1.34 14.01 18.15
N ALA A 352 0.21 13.36 17.84
CA ALA A 352 -0.11 12.04 18.35
C ALA A 352 0.81 10.98 17.76
N TRP A 353 1.09 11.05 16.45
CA TRP A 353 2.01 10.13 15.78
C TRP A 353 3.44 10.21 16.32
N VAL A 354 3.98 11.41 16.49
CA VAL A 354 5.33 11.61 17.05
C VAL A 354 5.43 11.03 18.45
N ARG A 355 4.47 11.35 19.32
CA ARG A 355 4.48 10.85 20.70
C ARG A 355 4.27 9.34 20.78
N LEU A 356 3.53 8.76 19.84
CA LEU A 356 3.33 7.31 19.74
C LEU A 356 4.62 6.60 19.33
N VAL A 357 5.30 7.07 18.29
CA VAL A 357 6.60 6.52 17.84
C VAL A 357 7.68 6.69 18.90
N GLU A 358 7.66 7.80 19.66
CA GLU A 358 8.58 8.04 20.77
C GLU A 358 8.22 7.26 22.05
N GLY A 359 7.08 6.55 22.09
CA GLY A 359 6.61 5.79 23.26
C GLY A 359 6.01 6.66 24.38
N LYS A 360 5.91 7.99 24.21
CA LYS A 360 5.49 8.93 25.25
C LYS A 360 3.98 8.95 25.51
N SER A 361 3.14 8.83 24.48
CA SER A 361 1.69 8.85 24.67
C SER A 361 0.95 8.05 23.62
N ASP A 362 -0.29 7.68 23.96
CA ASP A 362 -1.16 6.97 23.04
C ASP A 362 -1.80 7.89 22.03
N TYR A 363 -2.24 7.27 20.94
CA TYR A 363 -3.17 7.88 20.01
C TYR A 363 -4.60 7.50 20.40
N GLU A 364 -5.18 8.25 21.33
CA GLU A 364 -6.49 7.96 21.95
C GLU A 364 -7.66 7.82 20.95
N ASP A 365 -7.68 8.63 19.88
CA ASP A 365 -8.77 8.60 18.89
C ASP A 365 -8.60 7.48 17.83
N ALA A 366 -7.51 6.72 17.86
CA ALA A 366 -7.22 5.71 16.86
C ALA A 366 -8.15 4.49 17.00
N ILE A 367 -8.60 3.97 15.87
CA ILE A 367 -9.42 2.76 15.80
C ILE A 367 -8.50 1.56 15.60
N GLY A 368 -8.55 0.57 16.48
CA GLY A 368 -7.72 -0.62 16.37
C GLY A 368 -7.44 -1.31 17.69
N LEU A 369 -6.38 -2.11 17.72
CA LEU A 369 -5.91 -2.82 18.90
C LEU A 369 -4.76 -2.10 19.55
N ARG A 370 -4.75 -2.11 20.88
CA ARG A 370 -3.75 -1.42 21.70
C ARG A 370 -3.34 -2.31 22.86
N PHE A 371 -2.05 -2.51 23.02
CA PHE A 371 -1.46 -3.22 24.13
C PHE A 371 -0.80 -2.24 25.08
N GLU A 372 -1.32 -2.13 26.30
CA GLU A 372 -0.86 -1.20 27.33
C GLU A 372 -1.20 -1.72 28.71
N GLN A 373 -0.39 -1.35 29.71
CA GLN A 373 -0.63 -1.76 31.10
C GLN A 373 -0.78 -3.30 31.22
N ASN A 374 -0.04 -4.01 30.38
CA ASN A 374 -0.11 -5.46 30.22
C ASN A 374 -1.52 -5.98 29.91
N GLN A 375 -2.27 -5.26 29.05
CA GLN A 375 -3.61 -5.62 28.59
C GLN A 375 -3.81 -5.22 27.11
N LEU A 376 -4.43 -6.09 26.32
CA LEU A 376 -4.85 -5.84 24.95
C LEU A 376 -6.30 -5.34 24.92
N GLN A 377 -6.52 -4.19 24.30
CA GLN A 377 -7.81 -3.51 24.25
C GLN A 377 -8.18 -3.13 22.81
N MET A 378 -9.45 -3.33 22.45
CA MET A 378 -10.06 -2.75 21.26
C MET A 378 -10.43 -1.28 21.53
N LYS A 379 -10.06 -0.39 20.62
CA LYS A 379 -10.32 1.05 20.69
C LYS A 379 -11.09 1.53 19.45
N GLY A 380 -12.00 2.47 19.65
CA GLY A 380 -12.82 3.06 18.60
C GLY A 380 -13.95 2.15 18.10
N SER A 381 -14.53 2.51 16.95
CA SER A 381 -15.64 1.76 16.32
C SER A 381 -15.28 1.40 14.89
N ALA A 382 -15.14 0.10 14.63
CA ALA A 382 -14.88 -0.47 13.32
C ALA A 382 -16.17 -1.01 12.67
N SER A 383 -16.11 -1.39 11.39
CA SER A 383 -17.25 -1.96 10.65
C SER A 383 -17.57 -3.37 11.11
N SER A 384 -16.56 -4.14 11.48
CA SER A 384 -16.70 -5.45 12.11
C SER A 384 -15.71 -5.62 13.27
N THR A 385 -16.17 -6.25 14.34
CA THR A 385 -15.40 -6.48 15.58
C THR A 385 -15.80 -7.82 16.17
N LEU A 386 -14.82 -8.59 16.65
CA LEU A 386 -15.04 -9.87 17.33
C LEU A 386 -14.09 -10.00 18.52
N LEU A 387 -14.65 -10.31 19.69
CA LEU A 387 -13.93 -10.89 20.81
C LEU A 387 -14.32 -12.37 20.85
N ALA A 388 -13.42 -13.24 20.40
CA ALA A 388 -13.69 -14.67 20.29
C ALA A 388 -13.47 -15.39 21.63
N GLU A 389 -14.17 -16.51 21.85
CA GLU A 389 -14.05 -17.32 23.08
C GLU A 389 -12.64 -17.87 23.31
N ASN A 390 -11.84 -17.99 22.25
CA ASN A 390 -10.44 -18.39 22.28
C ASN A 390 -9.47 -17.27 22.71
N GLY A 391 -9.98 -16.06 23.01
CA GLY A 391 -9.19 -14.91 23.45
C GLY A 391 -8.70 -13.98 22.33
N LEU A 392 -8.94 -14.33 21.06
CA LEU A 392 -8.57 -13.47 19.94
C LEU A 392 -9.48 -12.25 19.82
N GLN A 393 -8.87 -11.09 19.62
CA GLN A 393 -9.55 -9.83 19.33
C GLN A 393 -9.35 -9.50 17.85
N PHE A 394 -10.43 -9.23 17.11
CA PHE A 394 -10.41 -8.90 15.69
C PHE A 394 -11.16 -7.59 15.44
N MET A 395 -10.63 -6.76 14.55
CA MET A 395 -11.29 -5.56 14.04
C MET A 395 -11.03 -5.40 12.54
N SER A 396 -12.02 -4.93 11.78
CA SER A 396 -11.85 -4.56 10.36
C SER A 396 -12.72 -3.36 9.96
N ASN A 397 -12.23 -2.56 9.02
CA ASN A 397 -12.97 -1.44 8.43
C ASN A 397 -13.93 -1.85 7.29
N ILE A 398 -14.06 -3.14 6.98
CA ILE A 398 -15.12 -3.69 6.13
C ILE A 398 -16.01 -4.68 6.90
N SER A 399 -17.14 -5.01 6.30
CA SER A 399 -18.08 -6.00 6.78
C SER A 399 -17.45 -7.40 6.90
N ALA A 400 -17.98 -8.19 7.83
CA ALA A 400 -17.41 -9.48 8.23
C ALA A 400 -17.31 -10.50 7.08
N ASP A 401 -18.19 -10.43 6.09
CA ASP A 401 -18.26 -11.30 4.92
C ASP A 401 -17.06 -11.16 3.96
N HIS A 402 -16.31 -10.07 4.03
CA HIS A 402 -15.12 -9.80 3.21
C HIS A 402 -13.82 -9.89 4.01
N THR A 403 -13.82 -10.68 5.09
CA THR A 403 -12.71 -10.81 6.03
C THR A 403 -12.62 -12.25 6.58
N PRO A 404 -11.50 -12.64 7.21
CA PRO A 404 -11.41 -13.90 7.96
C PRO A 404 -12.18 -13.88 9.29
N TYR A 405 -13.17 -13.01 9.47
CA TYR A 405 -13.96 -12.91 10.70
C TYR A 405 -14.47 -14.26 11.19
N SER A 406 -15.01 -15.09 10.29
CA SER A 406 -15.46 -16.44 10.62
C SER A 406 -14.33 -17.33 11.12
N ARG A 407 -13.15 -17.19 10.52
CA ARG A 407 -11.96 -18.00 10.79
C ARG A 407 -11.42 -17.70 12.18
N VAL A 408 -11.39 -16.44 12.61
CA VAL A 408 -10.89 -16.01 13.93
C VAL A 408 -11.50 -16.83 15.08
N GLY A 409 -12.81 -17.05 15.08
CA GLY A 409 -13.48 -17.81 16.13
C GLY A 409 -13.23 -19.32 16.09
N SER A 410 -12.74 -19.85 14.97
CA SER A 410 -12.42 -21.28 14.80
C SER A 410 -10.96 -21.62 15.09
N LEU A 411 -10.10 -20.60 15.23
CA LEU A 411 -8.68 -20.80 15.49
C LEU A 411 -8.43 -21.31 16.92
N PRO A 412 -7.33 -22.02 17.17
CA PRO A 412 -6.93 -22.36 18.54
C PRO A 412 -6.55 -21.09 19.32
N GLY A 413 -6.70 -21.12 20.65
CA GLY A 413 -6.34 -19.97 21.51
C GLY A 413 -4.84 -19.69 21.60
N THR A 414 -4.00 -20.69 21.29
CA THR A 414 -2.55 -20.52 21.11
C THR A 414 -2.23 -20.75 19.63
N ILE A 415 -1.80 -19.69 18.93
CA ILE A 415 -1.47 -19.73 17.50
C ILE A 415 -0.23 -18.91 17.21
N ARG A 416 0.75 -19.51 16.55
CA ARG A 416 1.93 -18.77 16.11
C ARG A 416 1.57 -17.73 15.06
N ILE A 417 2.19 -16.55 15.14
CA ILE A 417 1.96 -15.46 14.18
C ILE A 417 2.23 -15.95 12.75
N GLU A 418 3.26 -16.78 12.55
CA GLU A 418 3.62 -17.30 11.24
C GLU A 418 2.54 -18.20 10.66
N ASP A 419 1.94 -19.07 11.49
CA ASP A 419 0.84 -19.95 11.07
C ASP A 419 -0.42 -19.13 10.75
N LEU A 420 -0.71 -18.10 11.55
CA LEU A 420 -1.81 -17.17 11.29
C LEU A 420 -1.63 -16.46 9.96
N LEU A 421 -0.44 -15.90 9.72
CA LEU A 421 -0.16 -15.18 8.49
C LEU A 421 -0.28 -16.13 7.29
N MET A 422 0.21 -17.38 7.37
CA MET A 422 0.13 -18.32 6.25
C MET A 422 -1.25 -18.97 6.03
N ASP A 423 -2.26 -18.61 6.81
CA ASP A 423 -3.59 -19.25 6.73
C ASP A 423 -4.39 -18.80 5.49
N THR A 424 -4.59 -19.76 4.58
CA THR A 424 -5.40 -19.66 3.36
C THR A 424 -6.77 -20.32 3.48
N PHE A 425 -7.18 -20.79 4.66
CA PHE A 425 -8.44 -21.49 4.88
C PHE A 425 -9.63 -20.54 5.02
N SER A 426 -10.65 -20.70 4.17
CA SER A 426 -11.90 -19.94 4.29
C SER A 426 -12.94 -20.71 5.09
N GLU A 427 -13.08 -20.34 6.36
CA GLU A 427 -14.12 -20.88 7.24
C GLU A 427 -15.54 -20.55 6.72
N SER A 428 -15.71 -19.41 6.04
CA SER A 428 -17.02 -19.05 5.45
C SER A 428 -17.40 -20.01 4.32
N ASP A 429 -16.47 -20.31 3.41
CA ASP A 429 -16.74 -21.24 2.30
C ASP A 429 -16.82 -22.70 2.77
N ALA A 430 -16.07 -23.08 3.81
CA ALA A 430 -16.16 -24.40 4.42
C ALA A 430 -17.55 -24.66 5.03
N ARG A 431 -18.19 -23.63 5.59
CA ARG A 431 -19.58 -23.73 6.10
C ARG A 431 -20.62 -23.71 5.00
N LEU A 432 -20.34 -23.05 3.87
CA LEU A 432 -21.26 -22.92 2.75
C LEU A 432 -21.24 -24.15 1.82
N MET A 433 -20.08 -24.78 1.59
CA MET A 433 -19.94 -25.90 0.65
C MET A 433 -20.89 -27.08 0.92
N PRO A 434 -21.14 -27.51 2.18
CA PRO A 434 -22.07 -28.60 2.47
C PRO A 434 -23.47 -28.43 1.87
N ASP A 435 -23.94 -27.20 1.69
CA ASP A 435 -25.24 -26.92 1.07
C ASP A 435 -25.25 -27.24 -0.44
N TYR A 436 -24.10 -27.13 -1.11
CA TYR A 436 -23.94 -27.42 -2.55
C TYR A 436 -23.75 -28.91 -2.83
N LEU A 437 -23.11 -29.65 -1.92
CA LEU A 437 -22.74 -31.06 -2.14
C LEU A 437 -23.91 -31.98 -2.56
N PRO A 438 -25.14 -31.87 -2.00
CA PRO A 438 -26.27 -32.69 -2.42
C PRO A 438 -26.66 -32.53 -3.89
N PHE A 439 -26.37 -31.38 -4.50
CA PHE A 439 -26.71 -31.05 -5.89
C PHE A 439 -25.57 -31.34 -6.87
N LEU A 440 -24.38 -31.64 -6.36
CA LEU A 440 -23.17 -31.98 -7.13
C LEU A 440 -22.94 -33.51 -7.23
N ARG A 441 -23.98 -34.33 -7.00
CA ARG A 441 -23.88 -35.80 -7.15
C ARG A 441 -23.83 -36.20 -8.62
N ASP A 442 -23.00 -37.19 -8.95
CA ASP A 442 -22.80 -37.65 -10.32
C ASP A 442 -24.09 -38.14 -11.01
N SER A 443 -25.12 -38.54 -10.25
CA SER A 443 -26.44 -38.91 -10.76
C SER A 443 -27.26 -37.74 -11.29
N LEU A 444 -26.99 -36.52 -10.81
CA LEU A 444 -27.67 -35.29 -11.21
C LEU A 444 -26.96 -34.57 -12.37
N LEU A 445 -25.74 -34.99 -12.70
CA LEU A 445 -24.88 -34.35 -13.68
C LEU A 445 -24.78 -35.22 -14.93
N SER A 446 -25.29 -34.72 -16.07
CA SER A 446 -25.29 -35.47 -17.34
C SER A 446 -23.98 -35.33 -18.12
N LYS A 447 -23.23 -34.24 -17.92
CA LYS A 447 -22.03 -33.90 -18.69
C LYS A 447 -20.74 -34.34 -17.97
N PRO A 448 -19.76 -34.93 -18.67
CA PRO A 448 -18.48 -35.34 -18.06
C PRO A 448 -17.74 -34.19 -17.38
N ARG A 449 -17.77 -32.99 -17.98
CA ARG A 449 -17.09 -31.79 -17.47
C ARG A 449 -17.70 -31.32 -16.15
N SER A 450 -19.03 -31.25 -16.08
CA SER A 450 -19.75 -31.03 -14.82
C SER A 450 -19.39 -32.06 -13.73
N LYS A 451 -19.27 -33.36 -14.05
CA LYS A 451 -18.85 -34.39 -13.08
C LYS A 451 -17.41 -34.19 -12.58
N GLN A 452 -16.50 -33.81 -13.49
CA GLN A 452 -15.12 -33.49 -13.12
C GLN A 452 -15.05 -32.27 -12.21
N ALA A 453 -15.80 -31.20 -12.51
CA ALA A 453 -15.89 -30.01 -11.66
C ALA A 453 -16.43 -30.34 -10.26
N ALA A 454 -17.50 -31.15 -10.19
CA ALA A 454 -18.03 -31.65 -8.93
C ALA A 454 -17.01 -32.48 -8.14
N SER A 455 -16.17 -33.27 -8.83
CA SER A 455 -15.07 -34.00 -8.19
C SER A 455 -14.04 -33.06 -7.57
N TYR A 456 -13.65 -31.98 -8.26
CA TYR A 456 -12.74 -30.97 -7.69
C TYR A 456 -13.36 -30.30 -6.46
N LEU A 457 -14.63 -29.89 -6.52
CA LEU A 457 -15.33 -29.26 -5.39
C LEU A 457 -15.46 -30.18 -4.18
N ARG A 458 -15.76 -31.47 -4.38
CA ARG A 458 -15.87 -32.46 -3.30
C ARG A 458 -14.54 -32.76 -2.61
N ASN A 459 -13.43 -32.67 -3.35
CA ASN A 459 -12.10 -32.94 -2.83
C ASN A 459 -11.37 -31.68 -2.33
N TRP A 460 -11.98 -30.50 -2.53
CA TRP A 460 -11.39 -29.24 -2.09
C TRP A 460 -11.47 -29.13 -0.57
N ASN A 461 -10.34 -28.79 0.03
CA ASN A 461 -10.16 -28.64 1.48
C ASN A 461 -10.46 -27.20 1.98
N HIS A 462 -11.08 -26.37 1.15
CA HIS A 462 -11.42 -24.96 1.45
C HIS A 462 -10.23 -24.02 1.67
N HIS A 463 -9.02 -24.45 1.31
CA HIS A 463 -7.86 -23.58 1.21
C HIS A 463 -7.80 -22.89 -0.15
N TYR A 464 -7.47 -21.61 -0.17
CA TYR A 464 -7.17 -20.86 -1.38
C TYR A 464 -5.67 -20.90 -1.71
N ALA A 465 -5.09 -22.11 -1.69
CA ALA A 465 -3.70 -22.32 -2.05
C ALA A 465 -3.50 -22.27 -3.57
N SER A 466 -2.28 -21.97 -4.01
CA SER A 466 -1.94 -21.74 -5.42
C SER A 466 -2.39 -22.83 -6.41
N SER A 467 -2.43 -24.10 -5.99
CA SER A 467 -2.81 -25.25 -6.83
C SER A 467 -4.30 -25.63 -6.82
N GLU A 468 -5.13 -24.95 -6.03
CA GLU A 468 -6.49 -25.40 -5.71
C GLU A 468 -7.49 -25.09 -6.82
N ILE A 469 -7.83 -26.10 -7.62
CA ILE A 469 -8.82 -25.98 -8.72
C ILE A 469 -10.25 -25.83 -8.16
N GLY A 470 -10.55 -26.49 -7.04
CA GLY A 470 -11.86 -26.40 -6.40
C GLY A 470 -12.21 -25.00 -5.96
N ALA A 471 -11.22 -24.25 -5.44
CA ALA A 471 -11.35 -22.84 -5.08
C ALA A 471 -11.79 -21.99 -6.28
N THR A 472 -11.12 -22.16 -7.43
CA THR A 472 -11.44 -21.46 -8.68
C THR A 472 -12.88 -21.70 -9.13
N ILE A 473 -13.31 -22.97 -9.12
CA ILE A 473 -14.66 -23.34 -9.55
C ILE A 473 -15.70 -22.77 -8.59
N PHE A 474 -15.46 -22.87 -7.27
CA PHE A 474 -16.41 -22.38 -6.28
C PHE A 474 -16.53 -20.85 -6.31
N GLU A 475 -15.42 -20.16 -6.51
CA GLU A 475 -15.41 -18.71 -6.72
C GLU A 475 -16.22 -18.31 -7.96
N GLY A 476 -16.11 -19.07 -9.06
CA GLY A 476 -16.96 -18.90 -10.24
C GLY A 476 -18.46 -19.06 -9.94
N ILE A 477 -18.83 -20.06 -9.13
CA ILE A 477 -20.21 -20.28 -8.67
C ILE A 477 -20.72 -19.07 -7.86
N LYS A 478 -19.91 -18.58 -6.92
CA LYS A 478 -20.24 -17.39 -6.11
C LYS A 478 -20.39 -16.14 -6.98
N ARG A 479 -19.46 -15.86 -7.89
CA ARG A 479 -19.52 -14.70 -8.80
C ARG A 479 -20.72 -14.72 -9.73
N ALA A 480 -21.11 -15.91 -10.20
CA ALA A 480 -22.31 -16.08 -11.01
C ALA A 480 -23.62 -16.09 -10.19
N ASN A 481 -23.53 -15.92 -8.86
CA ASN A 481 -24.65 -15.93 -7.92
C ASN A 481 -25.54 -17.17 -8.06
N ILE A 482 -24.93 -18.33 -8.31
CA ILE A 482 -25.64 -19.59 -8.50
C ILE A 482 -25.95 -20.19 -7.13
N ARG A 483 -27.22 -20.48 -6.86
CA ARG A 483 -27.69 -20.96 -5.56
C ARG A 483 -27.46 -22.46 -5.36
N ALA A 484 -27.35 -22.86 -4.10
CA ALA A 484 -27.36 -24.26 -3.66
C ALA A 484 -28.78 -24.86 -3.70
N ASP A 485 -29.32 -25.05 -4.90
CA ASP A 485 -30.64 -25.65 -5.11
C ASP A 485 -30.66 -26.60 -6.32
N SER A 486 -31.85 -27.10 -6.66
CA SER A 486 -32.03 -28.04 -7.78
C SER A 486 -31.63 -27.47 -9.15
N THR A 487 -31.46 -26.15 -9.27
CA THR A 487 -31.04 -25.50 -10.52
C THR A 487 -29.53 -25.46 -10.70
N LEU A 488 -28.73 -25.74 -9.66
CA LEU A 488 -27.26 -25.73 -9.72
C LEU A 488 -26.71 -26.57 -10.89
N SER A 489 -27.23 -27.79 -11.05
CA SER A 489 -26.80 -28.70 -12.13
C SER A 489 -27.06 -28.17 -13.53
N THR A 490 -28.06 -27.29 -13.68
CA THR A 490 -28.42 -26.67 -14.97
C THR A 490 -27.53 -25.47 -15.28
N HIS A 491 -27.12 -24.71 -14.25
CA HIS A 491 -26.26 -23.53 -14.38
C HIS A 491 -24.76 -23.85 -14.40
N LEU A 492 -24.35 -25.02 -13.88
CA LEU A 492 -22.94 -25.40 -13.79
C LEU A 492 -22.26 -25.50 -15.16
N GLU A 493 -22.88 -26.16 -16.14
CA GLU A 493 -22.26 -26.31 -17.47
C GLU A 493 -22.10 -24.97 -18.23
N PRO A 494 -23.11 -24.07 -18.27
CA PRO A 494 -22.92 -22.71 -18.78
C PRO A 494 -21.77 -21.96 -18.10
N LEU A 495 -21.67 -22.04 -16.77
CA LEU A 495 -20.57 -21.43 -16.01
C LEU A 495 -19.21 -21.98 -16.44
N LEU A 496 -19.05 -23.31 -16.49
CA LEU A 496 -17.79 -23.96 -16.89
C LEU A 496 -17.39 -23.63 -18.34
N ASN A 497 -18.36 -23.37 -19.21
CA ASN A 497 -18.09 -22.90 -20.56
C ASN A 497 -17.59 -21.46 -20.58
N ALA A 498 -18.23 -20.55 -19.83
CA ALA A 498 -17.76 -19.16 -19.70
C ALA A 498 -16.35 -19.09 -19.08
N MET A 499 -16.11 -19.83 -17.99
CA MET A 499 -14.77 -19.91 -17.39
C MET A 499 -13.75 -20.53 -18.35
N GLY A 500 -14.18 -21.48 -19.19
CA GLY A 500 -13.31 -22.12 -20.19
C GLY A 500 -12.94 -21.23 -21.36
N THR A 501 -13.77 -20.25 -21.71
CA THR A 501 -13.39 -19.25 -22.73
C THR A 501 -12.29 -18.32 -22.25
N GLU A 502 -12.20 -18.08 -20.94
CA GLU A 502 -11.18 -17.22 -20.33
C GLU A 502 -9.89 -18.00 -19.99
N ASN A 503 -10.04 -19.18 -19.38
CA ASN A 503 -8.92 -19.93 -18.78
C ASN A 503 -8.50 -21.18 -19.60
N GLY A 504 -9.11 -21.40 -20.77
CA GLY A 504 -8.98 -22.64 -21.53
C GLY A 504 -9.91 -23.74 -21.03
N PHE A 505 -10.20 -24.73 -21.88
CA PHE A 505 -11.23 -25.73 -21.58
C PHE A 505 -10.76 -26.88 -20.67
N ASP A 506 -9.45 -27.05 -20.50
CA ASP A 506 -8.86 -28.02 -19.58
C ASP A 506 -8.85 -27.49 -18.14
N MET A 507 -9.75 -28.01 -17.32
CA MET A 507 -9.89 -27.58 -15.92
C MET A 507 -8.69 -27.95 -15.04
N SER A 508 -7.82 -28.87 -15.46
CA SER A 508 -6.60 -29.17 -14.71
C SER A 508 -5.60 -28.00 -14.70
N ALA A 509 -5.73 -27.07 -15.66
CA ALA A 509 -4.97 -25.83 -15.73
C ALA A 509 -5.59 -24.69 -14.90
N TRP A 510 -6.82 -24.86 -14.37
CA TRP A 510 -7.54 -23.83 -13.59
C TRP A 510 -7.06 -23.72 -12.14
N ARG A 511 -5.74 -23.86 -11.93
CA ARG A 511 -5.13 -23.66 -10.62
C ARG A 511 -5.38 -22.22 -10.17
N TRP A 512 -5.71 -22.03 -8.90
CA TRP A 512 -6.03 -20.71 -8.33
C TRP A 512 -5.03 -19.62 -8.74
N GLN A 513 -3.73 -19.92 -8.71
CA GLN A 513 -2.70 -18.96 -9.05
C GLN A 513 -2.73 -18.45 -10.50
N VAL A 514 -3.30 -19.25 -11.41
CA VAL A 514 -3.38 -18.94 -12.84
C VAL A 514 -4.66 -18.18 -13.16
N THR A 515 -5.78 -18.57 -12.55
CA THR A 515 -7.08 -17.93 -12.83
C THR A 515 -7.30 -16.66 -12.04
N ASN A 516 -6.61 -16.52 -10.90
CA ASN A 516 -6.70 -15.36 -10.02
C ASN A 516 -5.31 -14.76 -9.79
N PRO A 517 -4.57 -14.37 -10.84
CA PRO A 517 -3.24 -13.81 -10.68
C PRO A 517 -3.32 -12.44 -10.00
N ARG A 518 -2.28 -12.08 -9.27
CA ARG A 518 -2.11 -10.74 -8.73
C ARG A 518 -1.45 -9.85 -9.77
N THR A 519 -2.04 -8.69 -10.01
CA THR A 519 -1.55 -7.72 -10.96
C THR A 519 -0.87 -6.59 -10.21
N LEU A 520 0.42 -6.43 -10.41
CA LEU A 520 1.23 -5.44 -9.72
C LEU A 520 1.77 -4.41 -10.70
N SER A 521 1.66 -3.14 -10.32
CA SER A 521 2.07 -2.00 -11.13
C SER A 521 3.01 -1.10 -10.33
N PHE A 522 4.03 -0.58 -11.00
CA PHE A 522 4.90 0.43 -10.38
C PHE A 522 4.16 1.76 -10.21
N PRO A 523 4.23 2.42 -9.03
CA PRO A 523 3.60 3.72 -8.84
C PRO A 523 4.07 4.74 -9.89
N GLY A 524 3.13 5.45 -10.52
CA GLY A 524 3.37 6.41 -11.60
C GLY A 524 3.09 5.86 -13.01
N THR A 525 2.81 4.57 -13.20
CA THR A 525 2.61 3.96 -14.54
C THR A 525 1.16 3.89 -15.02
N SER A 526 0.24 4.68 -14.45
CA SER A 526 -1.20 4.60 -14.75
C SER A 526 -1.53 4.59 -16.26
N ALA A 527 -2.57 3.84 -16.62
CA ALA A 527 -2.92 3.53 -17.99
C ALA A 527 -3.54 4.72 -18.75
N ALA A 528 -3.38 4.68 -20.08
CA ALA A 528 -3.89 5.60 -21.10
C ALA A 528 -3.24 7.00 -21.16
N ASN A 529 -2.16 7.10 -21.95
CA ASN A 529 -1.94 8.29 -22.76
C ASN A 529 -1.38 7.87 -24.14
N PRO A 530 -2.17 7.95 -25.22
CA PRO A 530 -1.69 7.72 -26.59
C PRO A 530 -0.69 8.79 -27.08
N ASP A 531 -0.74 9.98 -26.46
CA ASP A 531 0.08 11.16 -26.75
C ASP A 531 1.20 11.36 -25.70
N ALA A 532 1.56 10.31 -24.96
CA ALA A 532 2.62 10.36 -23.97
C ALA A 532 3.92 10.86 -24.63
N GLY A 533 4.60 11.81 -23.96
CA GLY A 533 5.93 12.22 -24.38
C GLY A 533 6.90 11.04 -24.38
N ARG A 534 8.03 11.20 -25.08
CA ARG A 534 9.06 10.14 -25.20
C ARG A 534 9.55 9.64 -23.83
N LYS A 535 9.58 10.51 -22.81
CA LYS A 535 10.10 10.19 -21.48
C LYS A 535 9.12 9.32 -20.70
N GLU A 536 7.85 9.69 -20.72
CA GLU A 536 6.74 9.01 -20.07
C GLU A 536 6.53 7.60 -20.67
N GLU A 537 6.65 7.47 -22.00
CA GLU A 537 6.60 6.18 -22.67
C GLU A 537 7.80 5.28 -22.27
N SER A 538 9.00 5.85 -22.20
CA SER A 538 10.19 5.12 -21.74
C SER A 538 10.06 4.66 -20.28
N PHE A 539 9.47 5.50 -19.42
CA PHE A 539 9.16 5.18 -18.04
C PHE A 539 8.17 4.00 -17.95
N LYS A 540 7.04 4.08 -18.66
CA LYS A 540 6.02 3.02 -18.69
C LYS A 540 6.58 1.69 -19.20
N GLN A 541 7.42 1.72 -20.23
CA GLN A 541 8.04 0.50 -20.77
C GLN A 541 9.02 -0.15 -19.78
N LYS A 542 9.83 0.63 -19.07
CA LYS A 542 10.76 0.09 -18.05
C LYS A 542 10.02 -0.53 -16.87
N PHE A 543 8.91 0.06 -16.47
CA PHE A 543 8.13 -0.32 -15.30
C PHE A 543 6.80 -0.98 -15.67
N ALA A 544 6.82 -1.81 -16.71
CA ALA A 544 5.65 -2.53 -17.18
C ALA A 544 5.02 -3.38 -16.06
N LEU A 545 3.70 -3.55 -16.14
CA LEU A 545 2.90 -4.35 -15.23
C LEU A 545 3.41 -5.78 -15.11
N VAL A 546 3.41 -6.30 -13.89
CA VAL A 546 3.89 -7.63 -13.54
C VAL A 546 2.73 -8.45 -13.01
N GLN A 547 2.53 -9.63 -13.58
CA GLN A 547 1.59 -10.62 -13.06
C GLN A 547 2.35 -11.65 -12.24
N VAL A 548 1.85 -11.93 -11.03
CA VAL A 548 2.39 -12.98 -10.16
C VAL A 548 1.27 -13.96 -9.81
N GLY A 549 1.65 -15.21 -9.53
CA GLY A 549 0.69 -16.25 -9.15
C GLY A 549 -0.15 -15.84 -7.94
N GLY A 550 -1.46 -16.07 -8.03
CA GLY A 550 -2.40 -15.83 -6.93
C GLY A 550 -2.35 -16.88 -5.82
N GLU A 551 -2.44 -16.42 -4.58
CA GLU A 551 -2.73 -17.24 -3.40
C GLU A 551 -3.55 -16.39 -2.43
N GLY A 552 -4.36 -17.07 -1.61
CA GLY A 552 -5.24 -16.43 -0.64
C GLY A 552 -6.54 -15.91 -1.23
N HIS A 553 -7.34 -15.30 -0.38
CA HIS A 553 -8.69 -14.79 -0.64
C HIS A 553 -9.04 -13.68 0.36
N GLU A 554 -10.03 -12.84 0.08
CA GLU A 554 -10.41 -11.74 1.00
C GLU A 554 -10.88 -12.25 2.38
N GLN A 555 -11.45 -13.46 2.40
CA GLN A 555 -11.95 -14.15 3.60
C GLN A 555 -10.88 -14.95 4.35
N THR A 556 -9.61 -14.84 3.95
CA THR A 556 -8.49 -15.55 4.59
C THR A 556 -7.49 -14.56 5.18
N PHE A 557 -6.61 -15.02 6.07
CA PHE A 557 -5.54 -14.17 6.58
C PHE A 557 -4.55 -13.85 5.49
N TYR A 558 -4.25 -14.83 4.62
CA TYR A 558 -3.55 -14.62 3.36
C TYR A 558 -4.43 -13.88 2.36
N TRP A 559 -4.13 -12.61 2.10
CA TRP A 559 -4.85 -11.78 1.15
C TRP A 559 -4.90 -12.42 -0.24
N GLY A 560 -5.97 -12.25 -1.00
CA GLY A 560 -6.00 -12.60 -2.41
C GLY A 560 -6.87 -11.61 -3.16
N SER A 561 -6.52 -11.33 -4.42
CA SER A 561 -7.30 -10.45 -5.27
C SER A 561 -8.66 -11.09 -5.59
N THR A 562 -9.73 -10.53 -5.03
CA THR A 562 -11.11 -10.93 -5.29
C THR A 562 -11.84 -9.81 -6.03
N SER A 563 -12.61 -10.19 -7.05
CA SER A 563 -13.37 -9.24 -7.86
C SER A 563 -14.73 -8.98 -7.22
N HIS A 564 -14.89 -7.80 -6.58
CA HIS A 564 -16.17 -7.38 -6.04
C HIS A 564 -16.87 -6.38 -6.99
N PRO A 565 -18.17 -6.57 -7.30
CA PRO A 565 -18.90 -5.60 -8.12
C PRO A 565 -18.87 -4.20 -7.50
N GLY A 566 -18.34 -3.22 -8.25
CA GLY A 566 -18.37 -1.81 -7.85
C GLY A 566 -17.16 -1.32 -7.05
N LEU A 567 -16.20 -2.19 -6.69
CA LEU A 567 -14.93 -1.81 -6.06
C LEU A 567 -13.73 -2.21 -6.95
N PRO A 568 -12.65 -1.41 -6.95
CA PRO A 568 -11.42 -1.78 -7.65
C PRO A 568 -10.76 -3.01 -6.99
N VAL A 569 -10.25 -3.92 -7.82
CA VAL A 569 -9.59 -5.16 -7.37
C VAL A 569 -8.19 -4.87 -6.89
N ALA A 570 -7.90 -5.08 -5.61
CA ALA A 570 -6.57 -4.89 -5.03
C ALA A 570 -5.78 -6.21 -4.95
N SER A 571 -4.57 -6.21 -5.52
CA SER A 571 -3.69 -7.36 -5.67
C SER A 571 -2.53 -7.37 -4.66
N SER A 572 -2.31 -6.25 -4.00
CA SER A 572 -1.21 -6.00 -3.07
C SER A 572 -1.75 -5.73 -1.67
N ALA A 573 -1.09 -6.35 -0.69
CA ALA A 573 -1.32 -6.11 0.72
C ALA A 573 0.00 -6.24 1.47
N TRP A 574 0.12 -5.46 2.54
CA TRP A 574 1.08 -5.70 3.60
C TRP A 574 0.41 -6.59 4.66
N GLU A 575 1.10 -7.64 5.07
CA GLU A 575 0.59 -8.59 6.05
C GLU A 575 1.70 -8.93 7.03
N GLY A 576 1.46 -8.80 8.32
CA GLY A 576 2.50 -9.05 9.31
C GLY A 576 2.02 -8.93 10.73
N GLY A 577 2.88 -9.27 11.69
CA GLY A 577 2.57 -9.19 13.11
C GLY A 577 3.79 -8.99 13.99
N LEU A 578 3.56 -8.27 15.08
CA LEU A 578 4.50 -8.03 16.16
C LEU A 578 4.31 -9.11 17.21
N ASP A 579 5.37 -9.88 17.49
CA ASP A 579 5.46 -10.69 18.69
C ASP A 579 5.80 -9.76 19.86
N LEU A 580 4.87 -9.62 20.79
CA LEU A 580 4.98 -8.69 21.90
C LEU A 580 5.96 -9.16 22.98
N ASN A 581 6.36 -10.43 22.96
CA ASN A 581 7.34 -10.97 23.89
C ASN A 581 8.77 -10.71 23.41
N SER A 582 9.04 -10.93 22.12
CA SER A 582 10.37 -10.74 21.53
C SER A 582 10.61 -9.35 20.95
N GLY A 583 9.54 -8.62 20.60
CA GLY A 583 9.61 -7.38 19.83
C GLY A 583 9.89 -7.58 18.34
N ASP A 584 9.90 -8.83 17.86
CA ASP A 584 10.12 -9.15 16.46
C ASP A 584 8.90 -8.79 15.59
N LEU A 585 9.18 -8.22 14.42
CA LEU A 585 8.19 -7.94 13.38
C LEU A 585 8.32 -8.97 12.26
N PHE A 586 7.32 -9.83 12.13
CA PHE A 586 7.16 -10.74 11.00
C PHE A 586 6.30 -10.09 9.93
N PHE A 587 6.68 -10.18 8.66
CA PHE A 587 5.91 -9.56 7.59
C PHE A 587 6.10 -10.25 6.25
N ARG A 588 5.12 -10.05 5.38
CA ARG A 588 5.18 -10.32 3.95
C ARG A 588 4.47 -9.22 3.17
N ARG A 589 4.94 -9.02 1.96
CA ARG A 589 4.38 -8.07 1.00
C ARG A 589 4.93 -8.39 -0.39
N PRO A 590 4.18 -8.16 -1.47
CA PRO A 590 4.76 -8.18 -2.81
C PRO A 590 5.87 -7.15 -2.94
N SER A 591 7.00 -7.52 -3.53
CA SER A 591 8.08 -6.59 -3.84
C SER A 591 8.72 -7.01 -5.14
N ILE A 592 8.62 -6.16 -6.16
CA ILE A 592 9.21 -6.41 -7.47
C ILE A 592 10.54 -5.66 -7.56
N ASP A 593 11.60 -6.37 -7.93
CA ASP A 593 12.92 -5.75 -8.14
C ASP A 593 13.00 -5.15 -9.54
N TYR A 594 12.82 -3.83 -9.65
CA TYR A 594 12.95 -3.11 -10.92
C TYR A 594 14.37 -2.65 -11.24
N ARG A 595 15.35 -2.89 -10.34
CA ARG A 595 16.75 -2.47 -10.54
C ARG A 595 17.41 -3.28 -11.65
N GLY A 596 17.24 -4.60 -11.61
CA GLY A 596 17.83 -5.52 -12.58
C GLY A 596 17.12 -5.52 -13.93
N PHE A 597 17.85 -5.82 -15.01
CA PHE A 597 17.25 -6.00 -16.35
C PHE A 597 16.22 -7.15 -16.39
N LEU A 598 16.50 -8.24 -15.66
CA LEU A 598 15.57 -9.37 -15.45
C LEU A 598 14.95 -9.37 -14.05
N GLY A 599 15.09 -8.29 -13.27
CA GLY A 599 14.68 -8.28 -11.87
C GLY A 599 13.18 -8.55 -11.70
N SER A 600 12.34 -7.96 -12.56
CA SER A 600 10.89 -8.18 -12.56
C SER A 600 10.54 -9.64 -12.89
N PHE A 601 11.19 -10.23 -13.91
CA PHE A 601 11.00 -11.62 -14.27
C PHE A 601 11.44 -12.58 -13.14
N LEU A 602 12.59 -12.32 -12.52
CA LEU A 602 13.13 -13.16 -11.45
C LEU A 602 12.38 -13.04 -10.12
N SER A 603 11.69 -11.93 -9.89
CA SER A 603 10.87 -11.69 -8.68
C SER A 603 9.43 -12.17 -8.85
N ALA A 604 8.87 -12.10 -10.06
CA ALA A 604 7.49 -12.50 -10.34
C ALA A 604 7.18 -13.97 -10.03
N ASP A 605 8.16 -14.86 -10.25
CA ASP A 605 8.02 -16.30 -10.02
C ASP A 605 8.32 -16.73 -8.58
N ARG A 606 8.68 -15.80 -7.68
CA ARG A 606 8.99 -16.14 -6.28
C ARG A 606 7.74 -16.12 -5.41
N PRO A 607 7.50 -17.15 -4.60
CA PRO A 607 6.44 -17.09 -3.60
C PRO A 607 6.76 -15.98 -2.59
N LEU A 608 5.72 -15.34 -2.06
CA LEU A 608 5.88 -14.35 -1.00
C LEU A 608 6.34 -15.05 0.28
N ALA A 609 7.62 -14.91 0.58
CA ALA A 609 8.20 -15.46 1.80
C ALA A 609 7.91 -14.55 2.99
N LEU A 610 7.57 -15.18 4.12
CA LEU A 610 7.50 -14.50 5.40
C LEU A 610 8.92 -14.13 5.85
N GLN A 611 9.10 -12.88 6.26
CA GLN A 611 10.38 -12.30 6.70
C GLN A 611 10.30 -11.91 8.18
N ASN A 612 11.45 -11.85 8.85
CA ASN A 612 11.60 -11.28 10.18
C ASN A 612 12.56 -10.07 10.10
N LEU A 613 12.12 -8.93 10.60
CA LEU A 613 12.88 -7.68 10.57
C LEU A 613 14.19 -7.75 11.34
N SER A 614 14.27 -8.46 12.47
CA SER A 614 15.50 -8.57 13.26
C SER A 614 16.58 -9.41 12.55
N ALA A 615 16.15 -10.45 11.82
CA ALA A 615 17.02 -11.28 10.99
C ALA A 615 17.45 -10.60 9.67
N PHE A 616 16.82 -9.49 9.30
CA PHE A 616 17.13 -8.79 8.06
C PHE A 616 18.49 -8.08 8.15
N SER A 617 19.35 -8.36 7.16
CA SER A 617 20.66 -7.73 7.00
C SER A 617 20.56 -6.62 5.94
N PRO A 618 20.66 -5.33 6.33
CA PRO A 618 20.59 -4.23 5.36
C PRO A 618 21.69 -4.31 4.30
N GLU A 619 21.34 -4.06 3.04
CA GLU A 619 22.28 -3.97 1.92
C GLU A 619 23.27 -2.80 2.07
N PHE A 620 22.84 -1.70 2.68
CA PHE A 620 23.61 -0.46 2.77
C PHE A 620 23.61 0.10 4.19
N SER A 621 24.68 0.84 4.51
CA SER A 621 24.82 1.57 5.77
C SER A 621 25.66 2.83 5.57
N THR A 622 25.29 3.90 6.27
CA THR A 622 26.04 5.16 6.33
C THR A 622 26.09 5.63 7.78
N GLN A 623 27.28 6.03 8.23
CA GLN A 623 27.46 6.73 9.49
C GLN A 623 27.23 8.23 9.29
N LEU A 624 26.21 8.78 9.93
CA LEU A 624 25.94 10.21 9.94
C LEU A 624 26.71 10.86 11.08
N GLU A 625 27.42 11.93 10.76
CA GLU A 625 28.33 12.62 11.68
C GLU A 625 27.87 14.07 11.92
N PRO A 626 28.05 14.62 13.13
CA PRO A 626 27.85 16.04 13.38
C PRO A 626 28.73 16.90 12.47
N ARG A 627 28.12 17.79 11.68
CA ARG A 627 28.86 18.79 10.90
C ARG A 627 29.33 19.92 11.83
N GLN A 628 30.64 20.04 12.02
CA GLN A 628 31.28 21.09 12.82
C GLN A 628 31.15 22.49 12.21
#